data_AF-A0A7V9KL39-F1
#
_entry.id   AF-A0A7V9KL39-F1
#
_cell.length_a   1.000
_cell.length_b   1.000
_cell.length_c   1.000
_cell.angle_alpha   90.00
_cell.angle_beta   90.00
_cell.angle_gamma   90.00
#
_symmetry.space_group_name_H-M   'P 1'
#
loop_
_entity.id
_entity.type
_entity.pdbx_description
1 polymer ?
#
loop_
_entity_poly.entity_id
_entity_poly.type
_entity_poly.pdbx_seq_one_letter_code
_entity_poly.pdbx_strand_id
1 'polypeptide(L)' 'MRSLPGGRPSPAFDRSAGDIAVPLRLQVEDRELAFISTVMTFGTATDVTVAELAIESFFPANAVTADAVHAHAGSPTS' A
#
# COMPACT_ATOMS: atom_id res chain seq x y z
N MET A 1 -11.27 12.33 -24.68
CA MET A 1 -10.52 11.67 -23.58
C MET A 1 -10.75 12.50 -22.32
N ARG A 2 -11.54 12.00 -21.36
CA ARG A 2 -11.84 12.75 -20.12
C ARG A 2 -10.64 12.62 -19.19
N SER A 3 -10.01 13.74 -18.84
CA SER A 3 -8.94 13.78 -17.83
C SER A 3 -9.58 13.48 -16.47
N LEU A 4 -9.06 12.47 -15.78
CA LEU A 4 -9.39 12.20 -14.38
C LEU A 4 -8.73 13.31 -13.53
N PRO A 5 -9.42 13.87 -12.52
CA PRO A 5 -8.81 14.81 -11.59
C PRO A 5 -7.84 14.06 -10.66
N GLY A 6 -6.67 13.69 -11.20
CA GLY A 6 -5.59 13.07 -10.46
C GLY A 6 -4.92 14.11 -9.57
N GLY A 7 -4.81 13.78 -8.29
CA GLY A 7 -4.18 14.59 -7.26
C GLY A 7 -2.79 15.10 -7.66
N ARG A 8 -2.37 16.19 -7.00
CA ARG A 8 -1.11 16.90 -7.22
C ARG A 8 0.05 15.92 -7.44
N PRO A 9 0.98 16.22 -8.36
CA PRO A 9 2.12 15.34 -8.63
C PRO A 9 2.82 14.99 -7.32
N SER A 10 2.79 13.71 -6.97
CA SER A 10 3.56 13.18 -5.85
C SER A 10 5.03 13.49 -6.14
N PRO A 11 5.82 13.99 -5.17
CA PRO A 11 7.25 14.24 -5.38
C PRO A 11 7.86 12.99 -5.99
N ALA A 12 8.52 13.17 -7.14
CA ALA A 12 9.01 12.10 -7.97
C ALA A 12 9.81 11.12 -7.11
N PHE A 13 9.32 9.89 -6.99
CA PHE A 13 10.04 8.81 -6.34
C PHE A 13 11.41 8.69 -7.00
N ASP A 14 12.46 8.62 -6.19
CA ASP A 14 13.78 8.21 -6.66
C ASP A 14 13.61 6.85 -7.36
N ARG A 15 13.81 6.85 -8.67
CA ARG A 15 13.56 5.69 -9.55
C ARG A 15 14.65 4.61 -9.42
N SER A 16 15.29 4.49 -8.25
CA SER A 16 16.39 3.55 -8.00
C SER A 16 15.97 2.20 -7.36
N ALA A 17 14.67 1.98 -7.11
CA ALA A 17 14.08 0.65 -6.81
C ALA A 17 12.77 0.40 -7.61
N GLY A 18 12.56 1.20 -8.65
CA GLY A 18 11.25 1.66 -9.09
C GLY A 18 10.45 0.81 -10.09
N ASP A 19 10.85 -0.41 -10.43
CA ASP A 19 10.09 -1.24 -11.40
C ASP A 19 9.34 -2.43 -10.80
N ILE A 20 9.58 -2.78 -9.52
CA ILE A 20 8.99 -3.98 -8.90
C ILE A 20 8.11 -3.64 -7.69
N ALA A 21 8.45 -2.60 -6.92
CA ALA A 21 7.75 -2.24 -5.70
C ALA A 21 6.67 -1.19 -5.97
N VAL A 22 5.47 -1.37 -5.40
CA VAL A 22 4.38 -0.39 -5.48
C VAL A 22 4.41 0.47 -4.21
N PRO A 23 4.82 1.74 -4.26
CA PRO A 23 4.87 2.59 -3.07
C PRO A 23 3.49 3.17 -2.71
N LEU A 24 3.18 3.18 -1.41
CA LEU A 24 2.03 3.89 -0.83
C LEU A 24 2.54 4.90 0.21
N ARG A 25 2.15 6.17 0.07
CA ARG A 25 2.46 7.23 1.04
C ARG A 25 1.17 7.79 1.62
N LEU A 26 1.07 7.80 2.95
CA LEU A 26 -0.09 8.26 3.70
C LEU A 26 0.33 9.40 4.61
N GLN A 27 -0.43 10.48 4.61
CA GLN A 27 -0.29 11.56 5.60
C GLN A 27 -1.23 11.28 6.76
N VAL A 28 -0.67 11.13 7.96
CA VAL A 28 -1.39 10.83 9.20
C VAL A 28 -0.97 11.86 10.24
N GLU A 29 -1.90 12.74 10.63
CA GLU A 29 -1.60 13.93 11.43
C GLU A 29 -0.48 14.77 10.76
N ASP A 30 0.61 15.04 11.48
CA ASP A 30 1.79 15.78 11.00
C ASP A 30 2.91 14.85 10.53
N ARG A 31 2.61 13.58 10.24
CA ARG A 31 3.59 12.55 9.89
C ARG A 31 3.26 11.87 8.58
N GLU A 32 4.29 11.61 7.79
CA GLU A 32 4.19 10.75 6.61
C GLU A 32 4.55 9.31 6.95
N LEU A 33 3.67 8.39 6.59
CA LEU A 33 3.91 6.96 6.60
C LEU A 33 4.16 6.47 5.17
N ALA A 34 5.19 5.64 4.99
CA ALA A 34 5.57 5.10 3.69
C ALA A 34 5.56 3.57 3.73
N PHE A 35 4.89 2.97 2.75
CA PHE A 35 4.72 1.53 2.63
C PHE A 35 5.09 1.05 1.24
N ILE A 36 5.43 -0.24 1.16
CA ILE A 36 5.41 -1.01 -0.08
C ILE A 36 4.15 -1.89 -0.06
N SER A 37 3.32 -1.81 -1.10
CA SER A 37 2.16 -2.68 -1.25
C SER A 37 2.48 -3.90 -2.12
N THR A 38 1.85 -5.01 -1.76
CA THR A 38 1.89 -6.27 -2.51
C THR A 38 0.46 -6.78 -2.64
N VAL A 39 0.07 -7.13 -3.86
CA VAL A 39 -1.22 -7.77 -4.15
C VAL A 39 -0.97 -9.20 -4.60
N MET A 40 -1.65 -10.15 -3.96
CA MET A 40 -1.63 -11.57 -4.31
C MET A 40 -3.04 -12.02 -4.67
N THR A 41 -3.23 -12.49 -5.91
CA THR A 41 -4.53 -13.01 -6.38
C THR A 41 -4.53 -14.55 -6.39
N PHE A 42 -5.56 -15.15 -5.81
CA PHE A 42 -5.81 -16.58 -5.83
C PHE A 42 -6.80 -16.90 -6.96
N GLY A 43 -6.28 -17.41 -8.08
CA GLY A 43 -7.10 -17.93 -9.17
C GLY A 43 -7.36 -19.43 -9.02
N THR A 44 -8.58 -19.88 -9.31
CA THR A 44 -8.90 -21.30 -9.56
C THR A 44 -9.17 -21.48 -11.05
N ALA A 45 -8.70 -22.58 -11.64
CA ALA A 45 -8.91 -22.87 -13.06
C ALA A 45 -10.41 -23.06 -13.37
N THR A 46 -10.96 -22.09 -14.10
CA THR A 46 -12.10 -22.13 -15.02
C THR A 46 -13.22 -23.13 -14.74
N ASP A 47 -14.03 -22.88 -13.72
CA ASP A 47 -15.49 -22.95 -13.82
C ASP A 47 -16.08 -22.47 -12.50
N VAL A 48 -17.15 -21.67 -12.58
CA VAL A 48 -17.88 -21.06 -11.46
C VAL A 48 -17.32 -19.71 -10.99
N THR A 49 -18.25 -18.77 -10.85
CA THR A 49 -18.13 -17.37 -10.45
C THR A 49 -17.58 -17.18 -9.03
N VAL A 50 -16.36 -17.62 -8.77
CA VAL A 50 -15.61 -17.25 -7.57
C VAL A 50 -15.10 -15.84 -7.84
N ALA A 51 -15.56 -14.85 -7.07
CA ALA A 51 -14.92 -13.54 -7.06
C ALA A 51 -13.43 -13.79 -6.77
N GLU A 52 -12.54 -13.31 -7.64
CA GLU A 52 -11.10 -13.48 -7.46
C GLU A 52 -10.72 -13.01 -6.05
N LEU A 53 -10.22 -13.93 -5.22
CA LEU A 53 -9.75 -13.58 -3.89
C LEU A 53 -8.39 -12.91 -4.06
N ALA A 54 -8.30 -11.64 -3.69
CA ALA A 54 -7.04 -10.92 -3.62
C ALA A 54 -6.71 -10.58 -2.17
N ILE A 55 -5.46 -10.82 -1.78
CA ILE A 55 -4.88 -10.33 -0.54
C ILE A 55 -3.97 -9.16 -0.89
N GLU A 56 -4.22 -8.01 -0.28
CA GLU A 56 -3.31 -6.87 -0.32
C GLU A 56 -2.61 -6.73 1.03
N SER A 57 -1.30 -6.50 0.99
CA SER A 57 -0.46 -6.33 2.19
C SER A 57 0.39 -5.07 2.04
N PHE A 58 0.54 -4.33 3.14
CA PHE A 58 1.31 -3.09 3.20
C PHE A 58 2.45 -3.25 4.19
N PHE A 59 3.69 -3.19 3.69
CA PHE A 59 4.90 -3.36 4.49
C PHE A 59 5.55 -2.01 4.76
N PRO A 60 5.95 -1.69 6.00
CA PRO A 60 6.65 -0.45 6.29
C PRO A 60 7.91 -0.30 5.44
N ALA A 61 8.04 0.83 4.73
CA ALA A 61 9.19 1.11 3.88
C ALA A 61 10.38 1.72 4.65
N ASN A 62 10.18 2.09 5.92
CA ASN A 62 11.22 2.66 6.79
C ASN A 62 10.91 2.42 8.28
N ALA A 63 11.91 2.66 9.14
CA ALA A 63 11.81 2.46 10.59
C ALA A 63 10.72 3.32 11.25
N VAL A 64 10.59 4.58 10.84
CA VAL A 64 9.56 5.50 11.37
C VAL A 64 8.15 4.93 11.16
N THR A 65 7.89 4.37 9.98
CA THR A 65 6.61 3.74 9.66
C THR A 65 6.43 2.41 10.41
N ALA A 66 7.50 1.63 10.58
CA ALA A 66 7.45 0.36 11.31
C ALA A 66 7.10 0.57 12.80
N ASP A 67 7.73 1.55 13.43
CA ASP A 67 7.46 1.91 14.82
C ASP A 67 6.02 2.38 14.99
N ALA A 68 5.51 3.19 14.05
CA ALA A 68 4.12 3.62 14.04
C ALA A 68 3.16 2.42 13.93
N VAL A 69 3.43 1.45 13.04
CA VAL A 69 2.61 0.24 12.90
C VAL A 69 2.64 -0.59 14.18
N HIS A 70 3.80 -0.80 14.79
CA HIS A 70 3.91 -1.57 16.04
C HIS A 70 3.15 -0.91 17.20
N ALA A 71 3.21 0.42 17.32
CA ALA A 71 2.47 1.15 18.35
C ALA A 71 0.95 0.93 18.23
N HIS A 72 0.43 0.83 17.01
CA HIS A 72 -1.01 0.60 16.77
C HIS A 72 -1.39 -0.89 16.84
N ALA A 73 -0.50 -1.81 16.44
CA ALA A 73 -0.74 -3.25 16.50
C ALA A 73 -0.76 -3.81 17.94
N GLY A 74 -0.17 -3.10 18.90
CA GLY A 74 -0.16 -3.45 20.33
C GLY A 74 -1.31 -2.87 21.16
N SER A 75 -2.22 -2.11 20.56
CA SER A 75 -3.38 -1.54 21.26
C SER A 75 -4.61 -2.43 20.99
N PRO A 76 -5.00 -3.36 21.89
CA PRO A 76 -6.37 -3.85 21.84
C PRO A 76 -7.27 -2.63 22.00
N THR A 77 -8.08 -2.34 20.99
CA THR A 77 -9.17 -1.37 21.07
C THR A 77 -10.00 -1.71 22.32
N SER A 78 -9.86 -0.90 23.36
CA SER A 78 -10.75 -0.93 24.52
C SER A 78 -11.80 0.15 24.39
#